data_AF-A0A3R8NT33-F1
#
_entry.id   AF-A0A3R8NT33-F1
#
_cell.length_a   1.000
_cell.length_b   1.000
_cell.length_c   1.000
_cell.angle_alpha   90.00
_cell.angle_beta   90.00
_cell.angle_gamma   90.00
#
_symmetry.space_group_name_H-M   'P 1'
#
loop_
_entity.id
_entity.type
_entity.pdbx_description
1 polymer ?
#
loop_
_entity_poly.entity_id
_entity_poly.type
_entity_poly.pdbx_seq_one_letter_code
_entity_poly.pdbx_strand_id
1 'polypeptide(L)'
;MDVRGSVWFVVLAYLPAWLLSTPLWLTGEGLLWTWAPVALTLMMFTPAVAALVVTKWISPSRTPLRDVGLTNPGGIRKWWRYALLGCVGPLLAMLVALLVGYLLGSYEADWTGFSGLVEQTTPTVVGEQNRTAPTTLALSHLGQVLLFGWVHALPALGEELGWRGYLVKALLPLGQPGAFVTTGVLWGLWHAPILLLGYNYPTVPVVVSFLMMGSFCVLAGTLLSWLRLASDSVWPAVIAHGFLNSAGGMALIFSQAGHPVDNAHVGLLGWSGWIVLVLLILGLVMLGKLPVRLPEVREGISRGVQRRSRKE
;
A
#
# COMPACT_ATOMS: atom_id res chain seq x y z
N MET A 1 6.06 -19.62 -15.48
CA MET A 1 5.07 -18.89 -14.66
C MET A 1 4.27 -19.91 -13.87
N ASP A 2 4.09 -19.70 -12.57
CA ASP A 2 3.23 -20.55 -11.73
C ASP A 2 1.76 -20.11 -11.85
N VAL A 3 1.12 -20.50 -12.96
CA VAL A 3 -0.27 -20.11 -13.26
C VAL A 3 -1.23 -20.67 -12.21
N ARG A 4 -1.06 -21.94 -11.84
CA ARG A 4 -1.90 -22.62 -10.84
C ARG A 4 -1.83 -21.90 -9.50
N GLY A 5 -0.64 -21.62 -9.00
CA GLY A 5 -0.47 -20.93 -7.72
C GLY A 5 -1.04 -19.50 -7.76
N SER A 6 -0.83 -18.77 -8.86
CA SER A 6 -1.35 -17.40 -9.03
C SER A 6 -2.90 -17.37 -9.02
N VAL A 7 -3.55 -18.30 -9.72
CA VAL A 7 -5.02 -18.39 -9.74
C VAL A 7 -5.57 -18.70 -8.36
N TRP A 8 -5.03 -19.72 -7.68
CA TRP A 8 -5.47 -20.08 -6.34
C TRP A 8 -5.18 -18.99 -5.31
N PHE A 9 -4.07 -18.27 -5.44
CA PHE A 9 -3.79 -17.11 -4.61
C PHE A 9 -4.91 -16.07 -4.71
N VAL A 10 -5.33 -15.71 -5.93
CA VAL A 10 -6.41 -14.72 -6.13
C VAL A 10 -7.71 -15.21 -5.49
N VAL A 11 -8.11 -16.46 -5.74
CA VAL A 11 -9.33 -17.04 -5.15
C VAL A 11 -9.29 -17.00 -3.61
N LEU A 12 -8.17 -17.42 -3.01
CA LEU A 12 -8.00 -17.49 -1.56
C LEU A 12 -7.81 -16.11 -0.91
N ALA A 13 -7.34 -15.11 -1.64
CA ALA A 13 -7.26 -13.73 -1.15
C ALA A 13 -8.63 -13.04 -1.23
N TYR A 14 -9.42 -13.35 -2.26
CA TYR A 14 -10.70 -12.67 -2.53
C TYR A 14 -11.85 -13.25 -1.71
N LEU A 15 -12.05 -14.58 -1.73
CA LEU A 15 -13.24 -15.18 -1.11
C LEU A 15 -13.36 -14.86 0.39
N PRO A 16 -12.33 -15.04 1.24
CA PRO A 16 -12.44 -14.72 2.65
C PRO A 16 -12.58 -13.20 2.88
N ALA A 17 -11.91 -12.37 2.07
CA ALA A 17 -12.01 -10.92 2.16
C ALA A 17 -13.43 -10.44 1.90
N TRP A 18 -14.05 -10.96 0.84
CA TRP A 18 -15.39 -10.59 0.46
C TRP A 18 -16.43 -11.14 1.44
N LEU A 19 -16.22 -12.35 1.97
CA LEU A 19 -17.03 -12.90 3.06
C LEU A 19 -16.98 -12.01 4.32
N LEU A 20 -15.79 -11.54 4.71
CA LEU A 20 -15.62 -10.61 5.83
C LEU A 20 -16.32 -9.27 5.58
N SER A 21 -16.49 -8.87 4.32
CA SER A 21 -17.22 -7.64 3.97
C SER A 21 -18.74 -7.81 3.96
N THR A 22 -19.28 -9.05 3.96
CA THR A 22 -20.74 -9.28 3.86
C THR A 22 -21.57 -8.60 4.95
N PRO A 23 -21.15 -8.48 6.23
CA PRO A 23 -21.96 -7.79 7.22
C PRO A 23 -22.22 -6.33 6.89
N LEU A 24 -21.28 -5.64 6.22
CA LEU A 24 -21.43 -4.24 5.80
C LEU A 24 -22.62 -4.06 4.85
N TRP A 25 -22.95 -5.11 4.09
CA TRP A 25 -24.07 -5.12 3.15
C TRP A 25 -25.38 -5.57 3.80
N LEU A 26 -25.31 -6.53 4.72
CA LEU A 26 -26.49 -7.16 5.31
C LEU A 26 -27.12 -6.34 6.44
N THR A 27 -26.34 -5.48 7.11
CA THR A 27 -26.85 -4.63 8.20
C THR A 27 -27.59 -3.38 7.69
N GLY A 28 -27.36 -2.98 6.44
CA GLY A 28 -27.85 -1.73 5.87
C GLY A 28 -27.10 -0.46 6.33
N GLU A 29 -26.12 -0.60 7.24
CA GLU A 29 -25.30 0.52 7.75
C GLU A 29 -24.07 0.81 6.87
N GLY A 30 -23.71 -0.09 5.94
CA GLY A 30 -22.58 0.11 5.04
C GLY A 30 -21.26 0.24 5.79
N LEU A 31 -20.47 1.26 5.43
CA LEU A 31 -19.19 1.58 6.06
C LEU A 31 -19.33 2.21 7.45
N LEU A 32 -20.54 2.64 7.84
CA LEU A 32 -20.80 3.22 9.16
C LEU A 32 -21.05 2.15 10.24
N TRP A 33 -21.12 0.87 9.84
CA TRP A 33 -21.28 -0.23 10.77
C TRP A 33 -20.18 -0.26 11.83
N THR A 34 -20.55 -0.37 13.11
CA THR A 34 -19.61 -0.23 14.25
C THR A 34 -18.39 -1.15 14.16
N TRP A 35 -18.56 -2.35 13.58
CA TRP A 35 -17.48 -3.34 13.43
C TRP A 35 -16.77 -3.30 12.06
N ALA A 36 -17.12 -2.36 11.17
CA ALA A 36 -16.47 -2.20 9.88
C ALA A 36 -14.94 -2.06 10.02
N PRO A 37 -14.38 -1.27 10.95
CA PRO A 37 -12.91 -1.17 11.10
C PRO A 37 -12.25 -2.53 11.39
N VAL A 38 -12.89 -3.37 12.20
CA VAL A 38 -12.38 -4.72 12.52
C VAL A 38 -12.48 -5.63 11.29
N ALA A 39 -13.62 -5.63 10.60
CA ALA A 39 -13.81 -6.43 9.39
C ALA A 39 -12.81 -6.06 8.27
N LEU A 40 -12.60 -4.75 8.03
CA LEU A 40 -11.62 -4.26 7.06
C LEU A 40 -10.19 -4.62 7.47
N THR A 41 -9.86 -4.51 8.76
CA THR A 41 -8.55 -4.93 9.26
C THR A 41 -8.31 -6.43 9.06
N LEU A 42 -9.30 -7.27 9.33
CA LEU A 42 -9.22 -8.72 9.08
C LEU A 42 -9.13 -9.05 7.59
N MET A 43 -9.84 -8.29 6.75
CA MET A 43 -9.78 -8.40 5.30
C MET A 43 -8.32 -8.27 4.83
N MET A 44 -7.57 -7.29 5.33
CA MET A 44 -6.15 -7.07 4.99
C MET A 44 -5.23 -8.27 5.28
N PHE A 45 -5.59 -9.21 6.15
CA PHE A 45 -4.77 -10.41 6.41
C PHE A 45 -5.02 -11.56 5.42
N THR A 46 -6.09 -11.50 4.63
CA THR A 46 -6.47 -12.57 3.70
C THR A 46 -5.43 -12.83 2.60
N PRO A 47 -4.69 -11.85 2.05
CA PRO A 47 -3.64 -12.13 1.06
C PRO A 47 -2.45 -12.88 1.67
N ALA A 48 -2.07 -12.60 2.92
CA ALA A 48 -1.03 -13.36 3.63
C ALA A 48 -1.45 -14.80 3.84
N VAL A 49 -2.71 -15.03 4.28
CA VAL A 49 -3.25 -16.39 4.41
C VAL A 49 -3.21 -17.11 3.06
N ALA A 50 -3.64 -16.46 1.98
CA ALA A 50 -3.57 -17.01 0.63
C ALA A 50 -2.14 -17.39 0.22
N ALA A 51 -1.16 -16.51 0.44
CA ALA A 51 0.24 -16.78 0.14
C ALA A 51 0.79 -17.98 0.94
N LEU A 52 0.49 -18.07 2.23
CA LEU A 52 0.91 -19.19 3.07
C LEU A 52 0.25 -20.50 2.62
N VAL A 53 -1.03 -20.46 2.26
CA VAL A 53 -1.75 -21.64 1.77
C VAL A 53 -1.15 -22.13 0.46
N VAL A 54 -0.94 -21.22 -0.49
CA VAL A 54 -0.41 -21.56 -1.81
C VAL A 54 1.02 -22.08 -1.70
N THR A 55 1.90 -21.38 -0.97
CA THR A 55 3.31 -21.77 -0.82
C THR A 55 3.53 -23.04 -0.01
N LYS A 56 2.55 -23.48 0.79
CA LYS A 56 2.62 -24.72 1.56
C LYS A 56 2.00 -25.92 0.83
N TRP A 57 0.85 -25.75 0.18
CA TRP A 57 0.04 -26.87 -0.31
C TRP A 57 -0.19 -26.91 -1.82
N ILE A 58 -0.19 -25.77 -2.51
CA ILE A 58 -0.60 -25.71 -3.93
C ILE A 58 0.61 -25.65 -4.86
N SER A 59 1.55 -24.76 -4.54
CA SER A 59 2.83 -24.58 -5.22
C SER A 59 3.95 -24.59 -4.16
N PRO A 60 4.30 -25.77 -3.62
CA PRO A 60 5.14 -25.87 -2.45
C PRO A 60 6.54 -25.26 -2.66
N SER A 61 6.96 -24.41 -1.74
CA SER A 61 8.33 -23.92 -1.65
C SER A 61 9.09 -24.57 -0.49
N ARG A 62 10.38 -24.84 -0.68
CA ARG A 62 11.28 -25.29 0.39
C ARG A 62 11.65 -24.17 1.37
N THR A 63 11.51 -22.91 0.97
CA THR A 63 11.89 -21.74 1.79
C THR A 63 10.79 -20.67 1.82
N PRO A 64 9.56 -20.99 2.27
CA PRO A 64 8.39 -20.13 2.11
C PRO A 64 8.58 -18.73 2.73
N LEU A 65 9.14 -18.64 3.94
CA LEU A 65 9.38 -17.35 4.62
C LEU A 65 10.40 -16.47 3.90
N ARG A 66 11.42 -17.08 3.31
CA ARG A 66 12.43 -16.36 2.52
C ARG A 66 11.85 -15.94 1.18
N ASP A 67 11.02 -16.79 0.59
CA ASP A 67 10.40 -16.51 -0.69
C ASP A 67 9.47 -15.30 -0.58
N VAL A 68 8.59 -15.26 0.42
CA VAL A 68 7.75 -14.09 0.65
C VAL A 68 8.53 -12.85 1.13
N GLY A 69 9.83 -12.98 1.40
CA GLY A 69 10.71 -11.87 1.76
C GLY A 69 10.63 -11.46 3.23
N LEU A 70 10.02 -12.29 4.08
CA LEU A 70 9.93 -12.08 5.53
C LEU A 70 11.31 -12.24 6.18
N THR A 71 12.11 -13.19 5.69
CA THR A 71 13.51 -13.37 6.08
C THR A 71 14.44 -13.06 4.92
N ASN A 72 15.58 -12.41 5.22
CA ASN A 72 16.62 -12.10 4.25
C ASN A 72 17.98 -12.56 4.79
N PRO A 73 18.81 -13.29 4.01
CA PRO A 73 20.13 -13.75 4.45
C PRO A 73 21.09 -12.64 4.92
N GLY A 74 20.94 -11.42 4.42
CA GLY A 74 21.73 -10.25 4.85
C GLY A 74 21.11 -9.46 6.01
N GLY A 75 19.99 -9.93 6.58
CA GLY A 75 19.29 -9.30 7.68
C GLY A 75 18.85 -7.86 7.39
N ILE A 76 18.63 -7.10 8.46
CA ILE A 76 18.19 -5.70 8.40
C ILE A 76 19.17 -4.77 7.68
N ARG A 77 20.46 -5.10 7.70
CA ARG A 77 21.52 -4.28 7.06
C ARG A 77 21.32 -4.11 5.56
N LYS A 78 20.65 -5.06 4.88
CA LYS A 78 20.37 -4.97 3.45
C LYS A 78 19.18 -4.09 3.10
N TRP A 79 18.21 -3.92 4.00
CA TRP A 79 16.94 -3.28 3.67
C TRP A 79 16.61 -2.04 4.51
N TRP A 80 17.34 -1.73 5.59
CA TRP A 80 17.00 -0.60 6.48
C TRP A 80 16.94 0.76 5.76
N ARG A 81 17.77 1.01 4.75
CA ARG A 81 17.74 2.25 3.95
C ARG A 81 16.43 2.37 3.16
N TYR A 82 15.95 1.24 2.64
CA TYR A 82 14.66 1.17 1.96
C TYR A 82 13.49 1.27 2.93
N ALA A 83 13.65 0.79 4.18
CA ALA A 83 12.65 1.02 5.21
C ALA A 83 12.57 2.49 5.66
N LEU A 84 13.71 3.19 5.74
CA LEU A 84 13.71 4.64 5.96
C LEU A 84 13.02 5.37 4.81
N LEU A 85 13.31 4.97 3.57
CA LEU A 85 12.59 5.47 2.39
C LEU A 85 11.09 5.13 2.45
N GLY A 86 10.72 3.96 2.93
CA GLY A 86 9.32 3.57 3.12
C GLY A 86 8.62 4.36 4.22
N CYS A 87 9.33 4.77 5.27
CA CYS A 87 8.78 5.61 6.32
C CYS A 87 8.55 7.05 5.83
N VAL A 88 9.57 7.67 5.24
CA VAL A 88 9.55 9.09 4.87
C VAL A 88 8.90 9.34 3.50
N GLY A 89 9.07 8.41 2.56
CA GLY A 89 8.64 8.54 1.17
C GLY A 89 7.14 8.82 1.00
N PRO A 90 6.23 8.01 1.57
CA PRO A 90 4.79 8.24 1.45
C PRO A 90 4.34 9.60 2.04
N LEU A 91 4.95 10.03 3.16
CA LEU A 91 4.62 11.32 3.79
C LEU A 91 5.04 12.49 2.90
N LEU A 92 6.25 12.44 2.33
CA LEU A 92 6.72 13.45 1.39
C LEU A 92 5.90 13.43 0.09
N ALA A 93 5.60 12.26 -0.44
CA ALA A 93 4.77 12.12 -1.64
C ALA A 93 3.37 12.69 -1.40
N MET A 94 2.79 12.46 -0.23
CA MET A 94 1.51 13.07 0.16
C MET A 94 1.61 14.58 0.24
N LEU A 95 2.60 15.13 0.94
CA LEU A 95 2.78 16.58 1.03
C LEU A 95 2.93 17.24 -0.34
N VAL A 96 3.71 16.63 -1.24
CA VAL A 96 3.84 17.10 -2.63
C VAL A 96 2.52 16.96 -3.39
N ALA A 97 1.75 15.88 -3.18
CA ALA A 97 0.44 15.70 -3.82
C ALA A 97 -0.58 16.77 -3.36
N LEU A 98 -0.54 17.16 -2.09
CA LEU A 98 -1.35 18.28 -1.57
C LEU A 98 -0.92 19.61 -2.20
N LEU A 99 0.39 19.85 -2.30
CA LEU A 99 0.93 21.04 -2.96
C LEU A 99 0.54 21.11 -4.44
N VAL A 100 0.62 19.99 -5.17
CA VAL A 100 0.16 19.91 -6.56
C VAL A 100 -1.33 20.21 -6.66
N GLY A 101 -2.15 19.64 -5.76
CA GLY A 101 -3.58 19.94 -5.72
C GLY A 101 -3.87 21.43 -5.47
N TYR A 102 -3.14 22.03 -4.54
CA TYR A 102 -3.24 23.46 -4.24
C TYR A 102 -2.85 24.33 -5.44
N LEU A 103 -1.72 24.05 -6.09
CA LEU A 103 -1.25 24.80 -7.26
C LEU A 103 -2.18 24.68 -8.47
N LEU A 104 -2.92 23.58 -8.57
CA LEU A 104 -3.88 23.33 -9.65
C LEU A 104 -5.32 23.72 -9.28
N GLY A 105 -5.55 24.27 -8.08
CA GLY A 105 -6.86 24.72 -7.62
C GLY A 105 -7.84 23.60 -7.26
N SER A 106 -7.37 22.37 -7.05
CA SER A 106 -8.19 21.22 -6.68
C SER A 106 -8.18 20.93 -5.17
N TYR A 107 -7.47 21.76 -4.39
CA TYR A 107 -7.34 21.65 -2.95
C TYR A 107 -7.17 23.02 -2.31
N GLU A 108 -8.15 23.42 -1.51
CA GLU A 108 -8.09 24.66 -0.72
C GLU A 108 -7.34 24.39 0.59
N ALA A 109 -6.17 25.00 0.71
CA ALA A 109 -5.21 24.69 1.75
C ALA A 109 -5.01 25.86 2.71
N ASP A 110 -5.04 25.58 4.00
CA ASP A 110 -4.60 26.47 5.06
C ASP A 110 -3.34 25.92 5.73
N TRP A 111 -2.19 26.29 5.18
CA TRP A 111 -0.88 25.77 5.56
C TRP A 111 -0.40 26.20 6.95
N THR A 112 -0.99 27.26 7.51
CA THR A 112 -0.50 27.90 8.75
C THR A 112 -1.56 28.02 9.83
N GLY A 113 -2.82 28.24 9.45
CA GLY A 113 -3.94 28.42 10.37
C GLY A 113 -4.62 27.12 10.77
N PHE A 114 -4.49 26.06 9.96
CA PHE A 114 -5.10 24.75 10.18
C PHE A 114 -6.62 24.81 10.43
N SER A 115 -7.30 25.76 9.77
CA SER A 115 -8.71 26.07 9.99
C SER A 115 -9.65 24.88 9.77
N GLY A 116 -9.44 24.07 8.73
CA GLY A 116 -10.26 22.88 8.46
C GLY A 116 -10.10 21.80 9.54
N LEU A 117 -8.89 21.64 10.08
CA LEU A 117 -8.65 20.74 11.21
C LEU A 117 -9.38 21.21 12.48
N VAL A 118 -9.35 22.51 12.76
CA VAL A 118 -10.05 23.12 13.91
C VAL A 118 -11.56 22.94 13.77
N GLU A 119 -12.12 23.15 12.58
CA GLU A 119 -13.54 22.98 12.28
C GLU A 119 -14.01 21.54 12.55
N GLN A 120 -13.23 20.53 12.14
CA GLN A 120 -13.60 19.13 12.33
C GLN A 120 -13.39 18.61 13.76
N THR A 121 -12.47 19.21 14.52
CA THR A 121 -12.05 18.69 15.83
C THR A 121 -12.72 19.43 16.99
N THR A 122 -13.17 20.68 16.79
CA THR A 122 -13.77 21.49 17.86
C THR A 122 -15.28 21.28 17.87
N PRO A 123 -15.86 20.63 18.90
CA PRO A 123 -17.30 20.54 19.00
C PRO A 123 -17.89 21.95 19.15
N THR A 124 -19.05 22.20 18.54
CA THR A 124 -19.79 23.48 18.58
C THR A 124 -20.37 23.83 19.96
N VAL A 125 -19.78 23.33 21.05
CA VAL A 125 -20.22 23.59 22.41
C VAL A 125 -19.89 25.05 22.75
N VAL A 126 -20.93 25.87 22.77
CA VAL A 126 -20.89 27.27 23.17
C VAL A 126 -20.50 27.32 24.66
N GLY A 127 -19.29 27.80 24.98
CA GLY A 127 -18.90 28.13 26.36
C GLY A 127 -17.52 27.64 26.81
N GLU A 128 -16.85 26.75 26.08
CA GLU A 128 -15.47 26.35 26.45
C GLU A 128 -14.43 27.36 25.94
N GLN A 129 -13.74 27.99 26.91
CA GLN A 129 -12.67 28.96 26.66
C GLN A 129 -11.29 28.32 26.45
N ASN A 130 -11.13 27.01 26.68
CA ASN A 130 -9.87 26.29 26.44
C ASN A 130 -9.82 25.69 25.04
N ARG A 131 -9.79 26.56 24.02
CA ARG A 131 -9.46 26.11 22.67
C ARG A 131 -7.96 25.82 22.61
N THR A 132 -7.61 24.57 22.34
CA THR A 132 -6.23 24.19 22.01
C THR A 132 -5.76 25.02 20.83
N ALA A 133 -4.52 25.51 20.89
CA ALA A 133 -3.98 26.31 19.79
C ALA A 133 -3.99 25.46 18.50
N PRO A 134 -4.37 26.02 17.34
CA PRO A 134 -4.40 25.28 16.08
C PRO A 134 -3.06 24.60 15.74
N THR A 135 -1.95 25.25 16.10
CA THR A 135 -0.60 24.69 15.98
C THR A 135 -0.39 23.44 16.85
N THR A 136 -0.88 23.43 18.08
CA THR A 136 -0.80 22.27 18.98
C THR A 136 -1.65 21.11 18.44
N LEU A 137 -2.84 21.40 17.90
CA LEU A 137 -3.68 20.40 17.24
C LEU A 137 -3.00 19.84 15.99
N ALA A 138 -2.42 20.69 15.14
CA ALA A 138 -1.71 20.25 13.95
C ALA A 138 -0.50 19.37 14.31
N LEU A 139 0.28 19.75 15.32
CA LEU A 139 1.40 18.94 15.81
C LEU A 139 0.95 17.60 16.40
N SER A 140 -0.17 17.56 17.13
CA SER A 140 -0.68 16.30 17.68
C SER A 140 -1.17 15.36 16.57
N HIS A 141 -1.87 15.88 15.55
CA HIS A 141 -2.29 15.09 14.38
C HIS A 141 -1.11 14.63 13.53
N LEU A 142 -0.08 15.46 13.33
CA LEU A 142 1.16 15.02 12.68
C LEU A 142 1.86 13.91 13.48
N GLY A 143 1.87 14.02 14.81
CA GLY A 143 2.35 12.96 15.70
C GLY A 143 1.54 11.67 15.57
N GLN A 144 0.21 11.76 15.45
CA GLN A 144 -0.67 10.62 15.18
C GLN A 144 -0.38 10.00 13.81
N VAL A 145 -0.16 10.79 12.75
CA VAL A 145 0.20 10.28 11.43
C VAL A 145 1.49 9.45 11.51
N LEU A 146 2.49 9.91 12.26
CA LEU A 146 3.74 9.17 12.43
C LEU A 146 3.54 7.87 13.24
N LEU A 147 2.78 7.94 14.34
CA LEU A 147 2.49 6.78 15.19
C LEU A 147 1.68 5.73 14.43
N PHE A 148 0.58 6.15 13.79
CA PHE A 148 -0.30 5.26 13.04
C PHE A 148 0.35 4.71 11.78
N GLY A 149 1.38 5.34 11.22
CA GLY A 149 2.19 4.73 10.16
C GLY A 149 2.76 3.37 10.57
N TRP A 150 3.23 3.25 11.82
CA TRP A 150 3.71 1.98 12.38
C TRP A 150 2.58 1.03 12.78
N VAL A 151 1.48 1.56 13.33
CA VAL A 151 0.31 0.73 13.67
C VAL A 151 -0.29 0.09 12.42
N HIS A 152 -0.44 0.87 11.35
CA HIS A 152 -0.95 0.43 10.05
C HIS A 152 0.02 -0.49 9.30
N ALA A 153 1.32 -0.50 9.65
CA ALA A 153 2.26 -1.46 9.10
C ALA A 153 1.89 -2.91 9.46
N LEU A 154 1.20 -3.14 10.58
CA LEU A 154 0.77 -4.48 10.98
C LEU A 154 -0.30 -5.08 10.04
N PRO A 155 -1.45 -4.44 9.79
CA PRO A 155 -2.39 -4.94 8.81
C PRO A 155 -1.84 -4.88 7.38
N ALA A 156 -1.01 -3.88 7.05
CA ALA A 156 -0.31 -3.83 5.76
C ALA A 156 0.62 -5.03 5.55
N LEU A 157 1.18 -5.63 6.61
CA LEU A 157 1.93 -6.88 6.50
C LEU A 157 1.08 -8.01 5.92
N GLY A 158 -0.19 -8.07 6.30
CA GLY A 158 -1.16 -9.03 5.76
C GLY A 158 -1.29 -8.93 4.25
N GLU A 159 -1.39 -7.70 3.74
CA GLU A 159 -1.52 -7.45 2.31
C GLU A 159 -0.21 -7.67 1.56
N GLU A 160 0.88 -7.07 2.07
CA GLU A 160 2.17 -7.04 1.38
C GLU A 160 2.83 -8.41 1.31
N LEU A 161 2.60 -9.30 2.29
CA LEU A 161 3.04 -10.70 2.18
C LEU A 161 2.40 -11.43 1.02
N GLY A 162 1.13 -11.13 0.73
CA GLY A 162 0.41 -11.67 -0.42
C GLY A 162 0.85 -11.02 -1.73
N TRP A 163 0.61 -9.72 -1.86
CA TRP A 163 0.79 -8.99 -3.11
C TRP A 163 2.26 -8.92 -3.52
N ARG A 164 3.13 -8.39 -2.66
CA ARG A 164 4.56 -8.17 -2.98
C ARG A 164 5.40 -9.40 -2.64
N GLY A 165 5.07 -10.10 -1.56
CA GLY A 165 5.79 -11.30 -1.12
C GLY A 165 5.61 -12.49 -2.07
N TYR A 166 4.37 -12.80 -2.44
CA TYR A 166 4.05 -13.94 -3.29
C TYR A 166 3.76 -13.54 -4.75
N LEU A 167 2.71 -12.75 -4.99
CA LEU A 167 2.11 -12.61 -6.33
C LEU A 167 3.03 -11.88 -7.31
N VAL A 168 3.67 -10.77 -6.91
CA VAL A 168 4.65 -10.05 -7.75
C VAL A 168 5.72 -11.00 -8.26
N LYS A 169 6.26 -11.85 -7.39
CA LYS A 169 7.30 -12.82 -7.79
C LYS A 169 6.78 -13.91 -8.71
N ALA A 170 5.57 -14.43 -8.45
CA ALA A 170 4.94 -15.43 -9.30
C ALA A 170 4.70 -14.92 -10.73
N LEU A 171 4.47 -13.61 -10.87
CA LEU A 171 4.21 -12.92 -12.14
C LEU A 171 5.46 -12.32 -12.81
N LEU A 172 6.65 -12.36 -12.18
CA LEU A 172 7.90 -11.88 -12.80
C LEU A 172 8.23 -12.49 -14.18
N PRO A 173 7.79 -13.70 -14.56
CA PRO A 173 7.93 -14.18 -15.93
C PRO A 173 7.24 -13.32 -17.01
N LEU A 174 6.32 -12.41 -16.65
CA LEU A 174 5.77 -11.37 -17.54
C LEU A 174 6.72 -10.18 -17.74
N GLY A 175 7.89 -10.19 -17.08
CA GLY A 175 8.69 -9.00 -16.86
C GLY A 175 8.16 -8.14 -15.71
N GLN A 176 8.98 -7.23 -15.19
CA GLN A 176 8.59 -6.36 -14.07
C GLN A 176 7.38 -5.47 -14.39
N PRO A 177 7.28 -4.80 -15.55
CA PRO A 177 6.09 -4.00 -15.87
C PRO A 177 4.80 -4.83 -15.89
N GLY A 178 4.83 -6.00 -16.55
CA GLY A 178 3.69 -6.91 -16.61
C GLY A 178 3.29 -7.44 -15.24
N ALA A 179 4.26 -7.80 -14.40
CA ALA A 179 4.02 -8.22 -13.02
C ALA A 179 3.36 -7.10 -12.20
N PHE A 180 3.91 -5.89 -12.24
CA PHE A 180 3.44 -4.77 -11.41
C PHE A 180 2.04 -4.31 -11.80
N VAL A 181 1.77 -4.15 -13.10
CA VAL A 181 0.43 -3.78 -13.61
C VAL A 181 -0.58 -4.84 -13.21
N THR A 182 -0.28 -6.12 -13.45
CA THR A 182 -1.21 -7.21 -13.12
C THR A 182 -1.47 -7.28 -11.62
N THR A 183 -0.44 -7.18 -10.77
CA THR A 183 -0.65 -7.15 -9.31
C THR A 183 -1.43 -5.92 -8.84
N GLY A 184 -1.19 -4.76 -9.45
CA GLY A 184 -1.91 -3.53 -9.12
C GLY A 184 -3.39 -3.61 -9.47
N VAL A 185 -3.73 -4.13 -10.64
CA VAL A 185 -5.13 -4.37 -11.04
C VAL A 185 -5.81 -5.36 -10.10
N LEU A 186 -5.15 -6.49 -9.81
CA LEU A 186 -5.69 -7.48 -8.88
C LEU A 186 -5.81 -6.96 -7.44
N TRP A 187 -4.92 -6.07 -7.02
CA TRP A 187 -5.05 -5.41 -5.72
C TRP A 187 -6.20 -4.40 -5.71
N GLY A 188 -6.38 -3.62 -6.77
CA GLY A 188 -7.52 -2.69 -6.90
C GLY A 188 -8.87 -3.40 -6.92
N LEU A 189 -9.00 -4.48 -7.71
CA LEU A 189 -10.23 -5.27 -7.79
C LEU A 189 -10.58 -6.02 -6.49
N TRP A 190 -9.59 -6.32 -5.65
CA TRP A 190 -9.82 -6.93 -4.35
C TRP A 190 -10.67 -6.04 -3.42
N HIS A 191 -10.61 -4.71 -3.60
CA HIS A 191 -11.42 -3.73 -2.86
C HIS A 191 -12.88 -3.65 -3.33
N ALA A 192 -13.31 -4.43 -4.33
CA ALA A 192 -14.62 -4.29 -4.97
C ALA A 192 -15.82 -4.17 -3.99
N PRO A 193 -15.98 -5.04 -2.97
CA PRO A 193 -17.16 -4.97 -2.10
C PRO A 193 -17.24 -3.69 -1.28
N ILE A 194 -16.10 -3.09 -0.94
CA ILE A 194 -16.06 -1.89 -0.10
C ILE A 194 -16.09 -0.63 -0.98
N LEU A 195 -15.53 -0.68 -2.19
CA LEU A 195 -15.66 0.40 -3.18
C LEU A 195 -17.10 0.65 -3.60
N LEU A 196 -17.88 -0.41 -3.74
CA LEU A 196 -19.31 -0.30 -4.06
C LEU A 196 -20.10 0.40 -2.94
N LEU A 197 -19.59 0.40 -1.70
CA LEU A 197 -20.15 1.12 -0.55
C LEU A 197 -19.58 2.54 -0.41
N GLY A 198 -18.77 3.01 -1.38
CA GLY A 198 -18.17 4.34 -1.38
C GLY A 198 -16.84 4.44 -0.63
N TYR A 199 -16.17 3.33 -0.32
CA TYR A 199 -14.88 3.36 0.39
C TYR A 199 -13.86 4.20 -0.37
N ASN A 200 -13.24 5.16 0.32
CA ASN A 200 -12.36 6.21 -0.21
C ASN A 200 -12.96 7.19 -1.24
N TYR A 201 -14.02 6.82 -1.95
CA TYR A 201 -14.58 7.59 -3.06
C TYR A 201 -16.11 7.72 -2.96
N PRO A 202 -16.66 8.36 -1.90
CA PRO A 202 -18.11 8.44 -1.68
C PRO A 202 -18.82 9.42 -2.62
N THR A 203 -18.08 10.30 -3.30
CA THR A 203 -18.60 11.44 -4.09
C THR A 203 -18.69 11.15 -5.60
N VAL A 204 -18.12 10.04 -6.07
CA VAL A 204 -18.01 9.74 -7.51
C VAL A 204 -18.84 8.51 -7.88
N PRO A 205 -19.24 8.36 -9.16
CA PRO A 205 -19.91 7.16 -9.63
C PRO A 205 -19.06 5.91 -9.39
N VAL A 206 -19.72 4.79 -9.08
CA VAL A 206 -19.06 3.50 -8.80
C VAL A 206 -18.03 3.12 -9.87
N VAL A 207 -18.35 3.26 -11.15
CA VAL A 207 -17.41 2.91 -12.23
C VAL A 207 -16.13 3.75 -12.14
N VAL A 208 -16.26 5.02 -11.75
CA VAL A 208 -15.11 5.92 -11.55
C VAL A 208 -14.30 5.45 -10.34
N SER A 209 -14.93 5.07 -9.21
CA SER A 209 -14.19 4.62 -8.03
C SER A 209 -13.32 3.38 -8.30
N PHE A 210 -13.77 2.45 -9.15
CA PHE A 210 -12.95 1.33 -9.61
C PHE A 210 -11.75 1.77 -10.45
N LEU A 211 -11.92 2.72 -11.37
CA LEU A 211 -10.82 3.27 -12.15
C LEU A 211 -9.82 4.02 -11.27
N MET A 212 -10.31 4.75 -10.26
CA MET A 212 -9.46 5.50 -9.34
C MET A 212 -8.64 4.57 -8.44
N MET A 213 -9.31 3.61 -7.79
CA MET A 213 -8.63 2.61 -6.97
C MET A 213 -7.67 1.76 -7.79
N GLY A 214 -8.07 1.34 -8.99
CA GLY A 214 -7.20 0.58 -9.90
C GLY A 214 -5.95 1.36 -10.28
N SER A 215 -6.09 2.62 -10.69
CA SER A 215 -4.98 3.51 -11.02
C SER A 215 -4.03 3.68 -9.83
N PHE A 216 -4.58 3.99 -8.66
CA PHE A 216 -3.82 4.10 -7.42
C PHE A 216 -3.06 2.82 -7.09
N CYS A 217 -3.73 1.67 -7.10
CA CYS A 217 -3.13 0.37 -6.80
C CYS A 217 -2.05 -0.02 -7.81
N VAL A 218 -2.15 0.36 -9.08
CA VAL A 218 -1.08 0.14 -10.07
C VAL A 218 0.12 1.04 -9.80
N LEU A 219 -0.10 2.33 -9.56
CA LEU A 219 0.98 3.30 -9.35
C LEU A 219 1.70 3.07 -8.01
N ALA A 220 0.96 3.05 -6.90
CA ALA A 220 1.50 2.73 -5.58
C ALA A 220 2.02 1.28 -5.54
N GLY A 221 1.33 0.35 -6.21
CA GLY A 221 1.75 -1.03 -6.38
C GLY A 221 3.12 -1.17 -7.01
N THR A 222 3.41 -0.37 -8.03
CA THR A 222 4.71 -0.34 -8.71
C THR A 222 5.83 0.09 -7.77
N LEU A 223 5.64 1.17 -7.01
CA LEU A 223 6.65 1.65 -6.05
C LEU A 223 6.89 0.66 -4.90
N LEU A 224 5.82 0.07 -4.36
CA LEU A 224 5.90 -0.96 -3.32
C LEU A 224 6.57 -2.25 -3.83
N SER A 225 6.27 -2.64 -5.07
CA SER A 225 6.93 -3.77 -5.73
C SER A 225 8.41 -3.49 -6.00
N TRP A 226 8.76 -2.27 -6.40
CA TRP A 226 10.15 -1.83 -6.52
C TRP A 226 10.87 -1.92 -5.18
N LEU A 227 10.28 -1.42 -4.08
CA LEU A 227 10.86 -1.56 -2.74
C LEU A 227 11.10 -3.03 -2.37
N ARG A 228 10.15 -3.91 -2.68
CA ARG A 228 10.29 -5.36 -2.45
C ARG A 228 11.45 -5.97 -3.23
N LEU A 229 11.57 -5.65 -4.51
CA LEU A 229 12.62 -6.23 -5.37
C LEU A 229 14.00 -5.62 -5.08
N ALA A 230 14.09 -4.31 -4.89
CA ALA A 230 15.35 -3.59 -4.67
C ALA A 230 15.98 -3.89 -3.30
N SER A 231 15.16 -4.16 -2.28
CA SER A 231 15.63 -4.51 -0.94
C SER A 231 15.76 -6.01 -0.69
N ASP A 232 15.20 -6.83 -1.59
CA ASP A 232 14.96 -8.26 -1.39
C ASP A 232 14.28 -8.59 -0.04
N SER A 233 13.38 -7.72 0.42
CA SER A 233 12.61 -7.91 1.65
C SER A 233 11.23 -7.30 1.52
N VAL A 234 10.24 -7.88 2.20
CA VAL A 234 8.87 -7.34 2.22
C VAL A 234 8.75 -6.15 3.17
N TRP A 235 9.58 -6.07 4.22
CA TRP A 235 9.46 -5.06 5.27
C TRP A 235 9.46 -3.60 4.79
N PRO A 236 10.30 -3.18 3.81
CA PRO A 236 10.21 -1.82 3.27
C PRO A 236 8.86 -1.50 2.63
N ALA A 237 8.25 -2.46 1.92
CA ALA A 237 6.92 -2.30 1.33
C ALA A 237 5.83 -2.26 2.42
N VAL A 238 5.94 -3.09 3.46
CA VAL A 238 5.05 -3.11 4.63
C VAL A 238 5.03 -1.75 5.34
N ILE A 239 6.23 -1.22 5.63
CA ILE A 239 6.38 0.08 6.28
C ILE A 239 5.83 1.19 5.36
N ALA A 240 6.19 1.17 4.08
CA ALA A 240 5.68 2.15 3.12
C ALA A 240 4.16 2.14 3.00
N HIS A 241 3.53 0.97 2.98
CA HIS A 241 2.08 0.86 2.91
C HIS A 241 1.42 1.32 4.23
N GLY A 242 1.99 1.00 5.40
CA GLY A 242 1.51 1.52 6.68
C GLY A 242 1.53 3.06 6.74
N PHE A 243 2.64 3.66 6.33
CA PHE A 243 2.78 5.12 6.24
C PHE A 243 1.91 5.74 5.14
N LEU A 244 1.67 5.04 4.03
CA LEU A 244 0.73 5.45 3.00
C LEU A 244 -0.70 5.58 3.53
N ASN A 245 -1.15 4.59 4.32
CA ASN A 245 -2.49 4.61 4.93
C ASN A 245 -2.61 5.75 5.95
N SER A 246 -1.55 5.98 6.73
CA SER A 246 -1.54 7.06 7.72
C SER A 246 -1.46 8.46 7.09
N ALA A 247 -0.73 8.60 5.98
CA ALA A 247 -0.56 9.86 5.27
C ALA A 247 -1.90 10.46 4.79
N GLY A 248 -2.94 9.63 4.60
CA GLY A 248 -4.30 10.08 4.28
C GLY A 248 -4.81 11.21 5.19
N GLY A 249 -4.49 11.14 6.49
CA GLY A 249 -4.89 12.17 7.46
C GLY A 249 -4.26 13.55 7.23
N MET A 250 -3.16 13.64 6.48
CA MET A 250 -2.49 14.92 6.21
C MET A 250 -3.34 15.88 5.37
N ALA A 251 -4.20 15.35 4.50
CA ALA A 251 -5.09 16.17 3.69
C ALA A 251 -6.08 16.97 4.56
N LEU A 252 -6.49 16.43 5.71
CA LEU A 252 -7.31 17.17 6.66
C LEU A 252 -6.51 18.25 7.40
N ILE A 253 -5.30 17.92 7.85
CA ILE A 253 -4.45 18.82 8.66
C ILE A 253 -4.29 20.17 8.00
N PHE A 254 -4.01 20.19 6.69
CA PHE A 254 -3.72 21.41 5.93
C PHE A 254 -4.95 21.95 5.18
N SER A 255 -6.16 21.45 5.43
CA SER A 255 -7.35 21.88 4.69
C SER A 255 -7.87 23.23 5.18
N GLN A 256 -8.45 24.02 4.28
CA GLN A 256 -9.15 25.25 4.62
C GLN A 256 -10.57 24.93 5.13
N ALA A 257 -11.01 25.63 6.19
CA ALA A 257 -12.37 25.50 6.69
C ALA A 257 -13.43 25.82 5.62
N GLY A 258 -14.54 25.09 5.65
CA GLY A 258 -15.62 25.21 4.67
C GLY A 258 -15.37 24.52 3.32
N HIS A 259 -14.20 23.91 3.12
CA HIS A 259 -13.84 23.19 1.89
C HIS A 259 -13.53 21.71 2.20
N PRO A 260 -14.51 20.80 2.07
CA PRO A 260 -14.30 19.38 2.36
C PRO A 260 -13.27 18.76 1.42
N VAL A 261 -12.41 17.90 1.99
CA VAL A 261 -11.40 17.15 1.25
C VAL A 261 -12.09 16.06 0.42
N ASP A 262 -11.88 16.09 -0.90
CA ASP A 262 -12.33 15.04 -1.81
C ASP A 262 -11.14 14.20 -2.32
N ASN A 263 -11.06 12.96 -1.85
CA ASN A 263 -10.03 11.99 -2.25
C ASN A 263 -10.00 11.71 -3.76
N ALA A 264 -11.05 12.02 -4.51
CA ALA A 264 -11.01 11.91 -5.97
C ALA A 264 -10.05 12.95 -6.59
N HIS A 265 -9.89 14.10 -5.95
CA HIS A 265 -9.17 15.25 -6.50
C HIS A 265 -7.82 15.49 -5.85
N VAL A 266 -7.69 15.19 -4.55
CA VAL A 266 -6.50 15.51 -3.76
C VAL A 266 -5.88 14.29 -3.09
N GLY A 267 -4.57 14.39 -2.83
CA GLY A 267 -3.80 13.38 -2.11
C GLY A 267 -3.42 12.20 -3.02
N LEU A 268 -2.82 11.18 -2.42
CA LEU A 268 -2.27 10.04 -3.18
C LEU A 268 -3.35 9.15 -3.83
N LEU A 269 -4.58 9.18 -3.31
CA LEU A 269 -5.74 8.49 -3.89
C LEU A 269 -6.34 9.24 -5.08
N GLY A 270 -6.16 10.56 -5.14
CA GLY A 270 -6.66 11.45 -6.18
C GLY A 270 -5.67 11.67 -7.32
N TRP A 271 -6.15 12.30 -8.38
CA TRP A 271 -5.33 12.54 -9.57
C TRP A 271 -4.13 13.46 -9.30
N SER A 272 -4.21 14.38 -8.33
CA SER A 272 -3.07 15.23 -7.95
C SER A 272 -1.88 14.40 -7.45
N GLY A 273 -2.15 13.33 -6.71
CA GLY A 273 -1.13 12.39 -6.25
C GLY A 273 -0.65 11.44 -7.33
N TRP A 274 -1.49 11.08 -8.31
CA TRP A 274 -1.06 10.24 -9.42
C TRP A 274 0.05 10.89 -10.25
N ILE A 275 0.00 12.21 -10.42
CA ILE A 275 1.10 12.98 -11.04
C ILE A 275 2.40 12.72 -10.28
N VAL A 276 2.38 12.82 -8.94
CA VAL A 276 3.55 12.58 -8.09
C VAL A 276 4.02 11.13 -8.21
N LEU A 277 3.12 10.15 -8.13
CA LEU A 277 3.48 8.73 -8.23
C LEU A 277 4.10 8.39 -9.59
N VAL A 278 3.54 8.93 -10.69
CA VAL A 278 4.09 8.77 -12.05
C VAL A 278 5.48 9.38 -12.12
N LEU A 279 5.68 10.60 -11.62
CA LEU A 279 7.00 11.25 -11.62
C LEU A 279 8.04 10.46 -10.81
N LEU A 280 7.65 9.87 -9.67
CA LEU A 280 8.53 9.00 -8.88
C LEU A 280 8.92 7.74 -9.67
N ILE A 281 7.97 7.10 -10.34
CA ILE A 281 8.23 5.92 -11.19
C ILE A 281 9.16 6.30 -12.35
N LEU A 282 8.88 7.40 -13.05
CA LEU A 282 9.73 7.91 -14.14
C LEU A 282 11.14 8.24 -13.64
N GLY A 283 11.27 8.87 -12.46
CA GLY A 283 12.55 9.12 -11.81
C GLY A 283 13.34 7.83 -11.57
N LEU A 284 12.70 6.76 -11.08
CA LEU A 284 13.35 5.46 -10.90
C LEU A 284 13.82 4.85 -12.24
N VAL A 285 13.05 5.01 -13.31
CA VAL A 285 13.42 4.55 -14.66
C VAL A 285 14.60 5.36 -15.19
N MET A 286 14.55 6.68 -15.12
CA MET A 286 15.62 7.58 -15.58
C MET A 286 16.94 7.36 -14.83
N LEU A 287 16.86 7.05 -13.52
CA LEU A 287 18.03 6.72 -12.69
C LEU A 287 18.53 5.27 -12.89
N GLY A 288 17.92 4.49 -13.79
CA GLY A 288 18.27 3.08 -14.02
C GLY A 288 18.05 2.18 -12.81
N LYS A 289 17.16 2.59 -11.88
CA LYS A 289 16.78 1.82 -10.69
C LYS A 289 15.58 0.91 -10.95
N LEU A 290 14.87 1.13 -12.05
CA LEU A 290 13.79 0.29 -12.55
C LEU A 290 13.98 0.04 -14.06
N PRO A 291 13.91 -1.21 -14.55
CA PRO A 291 13.69 -2.46 -13.83
C PRO A 291 14.86 -2.84 -12.90
N VAL A 292 14.54 -3.49 -11.78
CA VAL A 292 15.53 -3.96 -10.80
C VAL A 292 16.32 -5.13 -11.39
N ARG A 293 17.66 -5.10 -11.30
CA ARG A 293 18.49 -6.25 -11.71
C ARG A 293 18.39 -7.36 -10.68
N LEU A 294 17.74 -8.46 -11.05
CA LEU A 294 17.63 -9.64 -10.19
C LEU A 294 18.88 -10.52 -10.33
N PRO A 295 19.37 -11.15 -9.25
CA PRO A 295 20.49 -12.09 -9.35
C PRO A 295 20.14 -13.23 -10.30
N GLU A 296 21.01 -13.53 -11.26
CA GLU A 296 20.88 -14.73 -12.09
C GLU A 296 21.03 -15.97 -11.19
N VAL A 297 20.02 -16.82 -11.15
CA VAL A 297 20.14 -18.16 -10.58
C VAL A 297 20.98 -18.97 -11.56
N ARG A 298 22.30 -19.01 -11.36
CA ARG A 298 23.15 -20.00 -12.01
C ARG A 298 22.79 -21.36 -11.43
N GLU A 299 21.90 -22.09 -12.08
CA GLU A 299 21.74 -23.52 -11.84
C GLU A 299 23.07 -24.17 -12.21
N GLY A 300 23.88 -24.48 -11.18
CA GLY A 300 25.10 -25.24 -11.37
C GLY A 300 24.75 -26.59 -11.99
N ILE A 301 25.16 -26.79 -13.24
CA ILE A 301 25.02 -28.06 -13.95
C ILE A 301 25.78 -29.12 -13.13
N SER A 302 25.01 -29.98 -12.45
CA SER A 302 25.42 -31.22 -11.79
C SER A 302 26.40 -31.13 -10.60
N ARG A 303 25.90 -31.43 -9.40
CA ARG A 303 26.67 -32.13 -8.36
C ARG A 303 26.78 -33.60 -8.76
N GLY A 304 27.75 -33.96 -9.60
CA GLY A 304 27.86 -35.35 -10.06
C GLY A 304 29.19 -35.79 -10.66
N VAL A 305 30.14 -34.90 -10.95
CA VAL A 305 31.45 -35.31 -11.48
C VAL A 305 32.51 -35.18 -10.39
N GLN A 306 32.74 -36.26 -9.65
CA GLN A 306 34.03 -36.45 -8.99
C GLN A 306 35.09 -36.59 -10.09
N ARG A 307 35.85 -35.51 -10.36
CA ARG A 307 37.14 -35.66 -11.04
C ARG A 307 38.01 -36.56 -10.17
N ARG A 308 38.12 -37.84 -10.53
CA ARG A 308 39.23 -38.67 -10.07
C ARG A 308 40.50 -38.01 -10.59
N SER A 309 41.29 -37.42 -9.70
CA SER A 309 42.65 -37.05 -10.04
C SER A 309 43.41 -38.35 -10.35
N ARG A 310 43.94 -38.44 -11.57
CA ARG A 310 44.89 -39.47 -11.93
C ARG A 310 46.17 -39.13 -11.17
N LYS A 311 46.63 -40.06 -10.32
CA LYS A 311 48.01 -40.05 -9.82
C LYS A 311 48.91 -40.36 -11.01
N GLU A 312 49.80 -39.44 -11.34
CA GLU A 312 51.09 -39.70 -11.96
C GLU A 312 52.14 -38.96 -11.12
#